data_AF-A0AAW7G8L8-F1
#
_entry.id   AF-A0AAW7G8L8-F1
#
_cell.length_a   1.000
_cell.length_b   1.000
_cell.length_c   1.000
_cell.angle_alpha   90.00
_cell.angle_beta   90.00
_cell.angle_gamma   90.00
#
_symmetry.space_group_name_H-M   'P 1'
#
loop_
_entity.id
_entity.type
_entity.pdbx_description
1 polymer ?
#
loop_
_entity_poly.entity_id
_entity_poly.type
_entity_poly.pdbx_seq_one_letter_code
_entity_poly.pdbx_strand_id
1 'polypeptide(L)'
;MKKITLCCLCVLALSGCTVQKQMTPVGGSKADGTIRMGYHIGDSYGAFEKANVDLMQGQSLAAQKCRVWGYDGAEAFGGQTSQCTDPSPMGCRQADVYIEYQCTGGKASQN
;
A
#
# COMPACT_ATOMS: atom_id res chain seq x y z
N MET A 1 37.70 10.95 -27.73
CA MET A 1 36.81 9.76 -27.69
C MET A 1 36.81 9.03 -26.34
N LYS A 2 37.95 8.86 -25.65
CA LYS A 2 38.01 8.27 -24.28
C LYS A 2 37.16 8.95 -23.19
N LYS A 3 36.98 10.28 -23.26
CA LYS A 3 36.21 11.05 -22.25
C LYS A 3 34.69 10.82 -22.35
N ILE A 4 34.18 10.49 -23.54
CA ILE A 4 32.74 10.26 -23.78
C ILE A 4 32.35 8.86 -23.28
N THR A 5 33.24 7.88 -23.41
CA THR A 5 33.02 6.50 -22.92
C THR A 5 32.87 6.44 -21.40
N LEU A 6 33.55 7.33 -20.65
CA LEU A 6 33.44 7.39 -19.19
C LEU A 6 32.08 7.95 -18.72
N CYS A 7 31.46 8.85 -19.50
CA CYS A 7 30.14 9.43 -19.17
C CYS A 7 29.01 8.40 -19.28
N CYS A 8 29.05 7.50 -20.28
CA CYS A 8 28.00 6.50 -20.47
C CYS A 8 27.98 5.42 -19.36
N LEU A 9 29.12 5.14 -18.72
CA LEU A 9 29.20 4.11 -17.68
C LEU A 9 28.55 4.58 -16.36
N CYS A 10 28.58 5.87 -16.06
CA CYS A 10 27.97 6.44 -14.85
C CYS A 10 26.43 6.42 -14.89
N VAL A 11 25.81 6.42 -16.06
CA VAL A 11 24.34 6.47 -16.22
C VAL A 11 23.68 5.12 -15.92
N LEU A 12 24.42 4.00 -16.00
CA LEU A 12 23.90 2.66 -15.79
C LEU A 12 23.78 2.26 -14.30
N ALA A 13 24.30 3.07 -13.38
CA ALA A 13 24.32 2.76 -11.94
C ALA A 13 23.14 3.35 -11.15
N LEU A 14 22.16 3.98 -11.81
CA LEU A 14 20.93 4.44 -11.16
C LEU A 14 19.98 3.25 -10.90
N SER A 15 20.37 2.35 -10.01
CA SER A 15 19.45 1.36 -9.44
C SER A 15 18.46 2.09 -8.53
N GLY A 16 17.21 2.26 -8.99
CA GLY A 16 16.15 2.79 -8.15
C GLY A 16 15.94 1.89 -6.93
N CYS A 17 15.91 2.47 -5.74
CA CYS A 17 15.73 1.71 -4.50
C CYS A 17 14.24 1.33 -4.37
N THR A 18 13.90 0.09 -4.73
CA THR A 18 12.55 -0.44 -4.48
C THR A 18 12.52 -1.08 -3.10
N VAL A 19 11.56 -0.68 -2.27
CA VAL A 19 11.39 -1.22 -0.91
C VAL A 19 10.13 -2.05 -0.89
N GLN A 20 10.23 -3.30 -0.45
CA GLN A 20 9.06 -4.16 -0.25
C GLN A 20 8.29 -3.67 0.98
N LYS A 21 7.01 -3.36 0.80
CA LYS A 21 6.11 -2.94 1.87
C LYS A 21 4.94 -3.92 1.96
N GLN A 22 4.66 -4.33 3.19
CA GLN A 22 3.52 -5.20 3.50
C GLN A 22 2.38 -4.36 4.04
N MET A 23 1.16 -4.69 3.64
CA MET A 23 -0.02 -4.07 4.20
C MET A 23 -0.36 -4.68 5.55
N THR A 24 -0.85 -3.82 6.43
CA THR A 24 -1.31 -4.20 7.77
C THR A 24 -2.73 -3.68 7.98
N PRO A 25 -3.57 -4.41 8.74
CA PRO A 25 -4.90 -3.93 9.08
C PRO A 25 -4.78 -2.77 10.07
N VAL A 26 -5.22 -1.58 9.67
CA VAL A 26 -5.18 -0.36 10.50
C VAL A 26 -6.54 -0.06 11.15
N GLY A 27 -7.62 -0.64 10.63
CA GLY A 27 -8.96 -0.42 11.15
C GLY A 27 -10.03 -1.21 10.39
N GLY A 28 -11.29 -0.93 10.71
CA GLY A 28 -12.44 -1.55 10.07
C GLY A 28 -13.66 -1.53 10.99
N SER A 29 -14.84 -1.71 10.40
CA SER A 29 -16.11 -1.79 11.11
C SER A 29 -16.77 -3.13 10.83
N LYS A 30 -16.98 -3.94 11.87
CA LYS A 30 -17.75 -5.19 11.74
C LYS A 30 -19.23 -4.93 11.42
N ALA A 31 -19.78 -3.81 11.89
CA ALA A 31 -21.17 -3.44 11.64
C ALA A 31 -21.39 -3.06 10.16
N ASP A 32 -20.44 -2.31 9.58
CA ASP A 32 -20.49 -1.88 8.17
C ASP A 32 -19.86 -2.92 7.23
N GLY A 33 -19.20 -3.94 7.78
CA GLY A 33 -18.50 -4.98 7.03
C GLY A 33 -17.27 -4.45 6.29
N THR A 34 -16.54 -3.49 6.85
CA THR A 34 -15.38 -2.87 6.19
C THR A 34 -14.07 -3.17 6.92
N ILE A 35 -12.98 -3.30 6.17
CA ILE A 35 -11.61 -3.46 6.66
C ILE A 35 -10.72 -2.44 5.97
N ARG A 36 -9.99 -1.65 6.76
CA ARG A 36 -9.00 -0.71 6.27
C ARG A 36 -7.61 -1.32 6.40
N MET A 37 -6.93 -1.51 5.28
CA MET A 37 -5.53 -1.91 5.23
C MET A 37 -4.67 -0.68 4.96
N GLY A 38 -3.46 -0.63 5.51
CA GLY A 38 -2.53 0.45 5.28
C GLY A 38 -1.07 0.03 5.26
N TYR A 39 -0.25 0.86 4.65
CA TYR A 39 1.20 0.73 4.62
C TYR A 39 1.85 2.12 4.61
N HIS A 40 3.04 2.21 5.18
CA HIS A 40 3.80 3.45 5.25
C HIS A 40 4.82 3.53 4.10
N ILE A 41 5.00 4.72 3.54
CA ILE A 41 6.02 5.02 2.52
C ILE A 41 6.92 6.16 2.97
N GLY A 42 8.21 6.07 2.62
CA GLY A 42 9.19 7.13 2.87
C GLY A 42 10.11 6.90 4.08
N ASP A 43 10.12 5.70 4.67
CA ASP A 43 11.02 5.34 5.78
C ASP A 43 12.49 5.31 5.37
N SER A 44 12.78 4.75 4.19
CA SER A 44 14.15 4.44 3.77
C SER A 44 14.73 5.53 2.88
N TYR A 45 13.91 6.09 1.99
CA TYR A 45 14.36 7.05 0.97
C TYR A 45 13.49 8.31 0.88
N GLY A 46 12.63 8.56 1.87
CA GLY A 46 11.73 9.72 1.91
C GLY A 46 10.87 9.82 0.64
N ALA A 47 10.79 11.02 0.06
CA ALA A 47 10.00 11.30 -1.13
C ALA A 47 10.42 10.54 -2.40
N PHE A 48 11.60 9.90 -2.42
CA PHE A 48 12.10 9.14 -3.57
C PHE A 48 11.90 7.62 -3.43
N GLU A 49 11.28 7.17 -2.34
CA GLU A 49 11.00 5.76 -2.12
C GLU A 49 9.97 5.22 -3.10
N LYS A 50 10.35 4.19 -3.86
CA LYS A 50 9.40 3.44 -4.68
C LYS A 50 8.94 2.19 -3.93
N ALA A 51 7.80 2.29 -3.27
CA ALA A 51 7.19 1.17 -2.57
C ALA A 51 6.74 0.09 -3.58
N ASN A 52 7.22 -1.13 -3.40
CA ASN A 52 6.65 -2.32 -4.02
C ASN A 52 5.74 -2.97 -2.98
N VAL A 53 4.43 -2.96 -3.25
CA VAL A 53 3.42 -3.38 -2.27
C VAL A 53 2.74 -4.63 -2.79
N ASP A 54 2.70 -5.67 -1.97
CA ASP A 54 1.96 -6.88 -2.28
C ASP A 54 0.46 -6.67 -2.01
N LEU A 55 -0.25 -6.24 -3.04
CA LEU A 55 -1.71 -6.06 -2.99
C LEU A 55 -2.47 -7.36 -2.75
N MET A 56 -1.94 -8.50 -3.22
CA MET A 56 -2.58 -9.80 -3.03
C MET A 56 -2.48 -10.25 -1.57
N GLN A 57 -1.34 -10.00 -0.93
CA GLN A 57 -1.16 -10.27 0.49
C GLN A 57 -2.15 -9.46 1.34
N GLY A 58 -2.31 -8.16 1.07
CA GLY A 58 -3.29 -7.33 1.80
C GLY A 58 -4.73 -7.77 1.57
N GLN A 59 -5.10 -8.11 0.33
CA GLN A 59 -6.41 -8.65 -0.02
C GLN A 59 -6.70 -9.97 0.70
N SER A 60 -5.71 -10.87 0.79
CA SER A 60 -5.83 -12.15 1.51
C SER A 60 -6.03 -11.93 3.02
N LEU A 61 -5.27 -11.02 3.61
CA LEU A 61 -5.41 -10.63 5.02
C LEU A 61 -6.77 -9.98 5.32
N ALA A 62 -7.23 -9.07 4.46
CA ALA A 62 -8.54 -8.45 4.61
C ALA A 62 -9.66 -9.51 4.55
N ALA A 63 -9.60 -10.42 3.57
CA ALA A 63 -10.53 -11.54 3.46
C ALA A 63 -10.48 -12.46 4.68
N GLN A 64 -9.28 -12.73 5.23
CA GLN A 64 -9.15 -13.52 6.46
C GLN A 64 -9.84 -12.84 7.65
N LYS A 65 -9.71 -11.52 7.79
CA LYS A 65 -10.40 -10.75 8.83
C LYS A 65 -11.92 -10.79 8.64
N CYS A 66 -12.40 -10.62 7.41
CA CYS A 66 -13.83 -10.75 7.08
C CYS A 66 -14.38 -12.14 7.40
N ARG A 67 -13.61 -13.21 7.16
CA ARG A 67 -14.01 -14.59 7.52
C ARG A 67 -14.18 -14.80 9.02
N VAL A 68 -13.36 -14.16 9.85
CA VAL A 68 -13.54 -14.18 11.32
C VAL A 68 -14.90 -13.57 11.72
N TRP A 69 -15.46 -12.67 10.92
CA TRP A 69 -16.78 -12.07 11.14
C TRP A 69 -17.94 -12.86 10.53
N GLY A 70 -17.65 -13.91 9.75
CA GLY A 70 -18.62 -14.77 9.09
C GLY A 70 -18.96 -14.38 7.64
N TYR A 71 -18.10 -13.60 6.99
CA TYR A 71 -18.16 -13.34 5.54
C TYR A 71 -17.29 -14.34 4.77
N ASP A 72 -17.47 -14.49 3.47
CA ASP A 72 -16.69 -15.44 2.66
C ASP A 72 -15.39 -14.84 2.14
N GLY A 73 -15.43 -13.54 1.83
CA GLY A 73 -14.33 -12.80 1.25
C GLY A 73 -14.35 -11.33 1.57
N ALA A 74 -13.52 -10.60 0.83
CA ALA A 74 -13.43 -9.15 0.87
C ALA A 74 -13.13 -8.65 -0.54
N GLU A 75 -13.53 -7.43 -0.88
CA GLU A 75 -13.24 -6.78 -2.16
C GLU A 75 -12.80 -5.34 -1.91
N ALA A 76 -11.76 -4.89 -2.61
CA ALA A 76 -11.30 -3.52 -2.47
C ALA A 76 -12.33 -2.52 -3.04
N PHE A 77 -12.59 -1.44 -2.30
CA PHE A 77 -13.51 -0.38 -2.73
C PHE A 77 -12.95 1.00 -2.36
N GLY A 78 -13.52 2.07 -2.92
CA GLY A 78 -13.14 3.45 -2.58
C GLY A 78 -11.76 3.90 -3.08
N GLY A 79 -10.98 3.00 -3.70
CA GLY A 79 -9.64 3.30 -4.21
C GLY A 79 -8.57 3.34 -3.11
N GLN A 80 -7.40 3.86 -3.46
CA GLN A 80 -6.32 4.09 -2.50
C GLN A 80 -6.35 5.54 -2.04
N THR A 81 -6.23 5.77 -0.73
CA THR A 81 -6.12 7.11 -0.14
C THR A 81 -4.76 7.28 0.49
N SER A 82 -4.12 8.44 0.28
CA SER A 82 -2.80 8.74 0.83
C SER A 82 -2.89 9.91 1.77
N GLN A 83 -2.35 9.78 2.97
CA GLN A 83 -2.26 10.82 3.98
C GLN A 83 -0.80 11.17 4.24
N CYS A 84 -0.46 12.45 4.09
CA CYS A 84 0.89 12.91 4.38
C CYS A 84 1.14 12.95 5.89
N THR A 85 2.22 12.31 6.35
CA THR A 85 2.64 12.28 7.75
C THR A 85 3.81 13.21 8.02
N ASP A 86 4.67 13.44 7.02
CA ASP A 86 5.82 14.34 7.11
C ASP A 86 5.84 15.34 5.93
N PRO A 87 5.19 16.51 6.08
CA PRO A 87 5.19 17.55 5.06
C PRO A 87 6.54 18.29 5.02
N SER A 88 7.01 18.58 3.81
CA SER A 88 8.22 19.37 3.55
C SER A 88 7.96 20.44 2.49
N PRO A 89 8.84 21.47 2.36
CA PRO A 89 8.71 22.49 1.32
C PRO A 89 8.70 21.95 -0.12
N MET A 90 9.23 20.74 -0.35
CA MET A 90 9.28 20.08 -1.66
C MET A 90 8.16 19.06 -1.87
N GLY A 91 7.22 18.93 -0.92
CA GLY A 91 6.14 17.96 -0.95
C GLY A 91 6.14 17.03 0.27
N CYS A 92 5.49 15.88 0.14
CA CYS A 92 5.37 14.93 1.23
C CYS A 92 6.57 13.97 1.28
N ARG A 93 7.31 13.94 2.39
CA ARG A 93 8.46 13.02 2.56
C ARG A 93 8.03 11.63 3.00
N GLN A 94 6.99 11.55 3.83
CA GLN A 94 6.44 10.31 4.33
C GLN A 94 4.92 10.35 4.28
N ALA A 95 4.31 9.25 3.88
CA ALA A 95 2.86 9.15 3.81
C ALA A 95 2.39 7.77 4.25
N ASP A 96 1.19 7.73 4.81
CA ASP A 96 0.43 6.50 5.00
C ASP A 96 -0.54 6.34 3.83
N VAL A 97 -0.50 5.17 3.20
CA VAL A 97 -1.45 4.81 2.15
C VAL A 97 -2.42 3.78 2.69
N TYR A 98 -3.70 3.98 2.42
CA TYR A 98 -4.80 3.16 2.88
C TYR A 98 -5.63 2.64 1.72
N ILE A 99 -6.11 1.40 1.87
CA ILE A 99 -7.02 0.73 0.95
C ILE A 99 -8.17 0.17 1.78
N GLU A 100 -9.39 0.51 1.39
CA GLU A 100 -10.61 0.03 2.02
C GLU A 100 -11.09 -1.26 1.33
N TYR A 101 -11.54 -2.22 2.12
CA TYR A 101 -12.08 -3.49 1.66
C TYR A 101 -13.46 -3.72 2.25
N GLN A 102 -14.43 -4.09 1.42
CA GLN A 102 -15.78 -4.46 1.81
C GLN A 102 -15.83 -5.98 1.94
N CYS A 103 -16.25 -6.49 3.09
CA CYS A 103 -16.51 -7.91 3.29
C CYS A 103 -17.69 -8.35 2.42
N THR A 104 -17.54 -9.47 1.72
CA THR A 104 -18.53 -10.01 0.77
C THR A 104 -18.90 -11.47 1.10
N GLY A 105 -20.08 -11.91 0.66
CA GLY A 105 -20.59 -13.26 0.92
C GLY A 105 -21.09 -13.48 2.36
N GLY A 106 -21.59 -14.68 2.64
CA GLY A 106 -22.12 -15.12 3.93
C GLY A 106 -23.28 -14.27 4.46
N LYS A 107 -22.95 -13.19 5.18
CA LYS A 107 -23.89 -12.26 5.82
C LYS A 107 -24.39 -11.13 4.92
N ALA A 108 -23.63 -10.73 3.89
CA ALA A 108 -24.03 -9.65 2.99
C ALA A 108 -25.24 -10.03 2.10
N SER A 109 -25.44 -11.33 1.86
CA SER A 109 -26.54 -11.87 1.03
C SER A 109 -27.81 -12.16 1.82
N GLN A 110 -27.81 -11.97 3.15
CA GLN A 110 -28.94 -12.31 4.03
C GLN A 110 -29.71 -11.07 4.51
N ASN A 111 -29.36 -9.87 4.04
CA ASN A 111 -30.12 -8.64 4.24
C ASN A 111 -30.92 -8.29 2.98
#